data_AF-A0A8D0YWA8-F1
#
_entry.id   AF-A0A8D0YWA8-F1
#
_cell.length_a   1.000
_cell.length_b   1.000
_cell.length_c   1.000
_cell.angle_alpha   90.00
_cell.angle_beta   90.00
_cell.angle_gamma   90.00
#
_symmetry.space_group_name_H-M   'P 1'
#
loop_
_entity.id
_entity.type
_entity.pdbx_description
1 polymer ?
#
loop_
_entity_poly.entity_id
_entity_poly.type
_entity_poly.pdbx_seq_one_letter_code
_entity_poly.pdbx_strand_id
1 'polypeptide(L)'
;MLKTAMAYQDFEGRCLVPDPGPDPSILSWYFSLIPPNAEINSLFLPFCSQGGGTKRQSIHLEQKLYDGVSATSTWLDDVEERLFVATALLPEETETCLFNQETLAKDIKEMSEEMDKNKNLFSQAFPENGDNRDVIEDTLGCLLGRLSLLDSVVNQRCHQMKERLQQILNFQNDLKVLFTSLADHKYIILQKLANVFEQPVAEQIEAIQQAEDGLKELDAGITELKRRGDKLQIEQPSVQELSKLQDMYDELMVTIGSRRSGLNQNLALKSQYERALQDLADLLETGQEKMAGDQKIIVSSKEEIQQLLDKHKEYFQGLESHMILTETLFRKIISFAVLQETQNHTELMAQASAVLKRAHKRGVELEYILETWSHLDQDHRELRRQLEMVESSIPSVGLVEESEDRLIDRITLYQHLKSSLNEYQPKLYQVLDDGKRLLMSVIFQRGRCQIHPEIICSEHWKSAPSIKESGHSCPALRAVTHR
;
A
#
# COMPACT_ATOMS: atom_id res chain seq x y z
N MET A 1 -39.16 -32.49 35.82
CA MET A 1 -39.70 -33.59 35.00
C MET A 1 -40.96 -33.06 34.32
N LEU A 2 -40.87 -32.49 33.12
CA LEU A 2 -40.83 -33.14 31.80
C LEU A 2 -42.23 -33.50 31.27
N LYS A 3 -42.45 -33.12 30.00
CA LYS A 3 -43.39 -33.62 28.96
C LYS A 3 -44.48 -32.62 28.54
N THR A 4 -44.63 -32.20 27.28
CA THR A 4 -43.96 -32.56 26.02
C THR A 4 -44.23 -31.45 25.00
N ALA A 5 -43.17 -30.83 24.46
CA ALA A 5 -43.21 -30.12 23.19
C ALA A 5 -42.76 -31.10 22.10
N MET A 6 -43.60 -31.36 21.10
CA MET A 6 -43.20 -32.11 19.91
C MET A 6 -42.81 -31.11 18.83
N ALA A 7 -41.52 -30.84 18.72
CA ALA A 7 -40.90 -30.29 17.52
C ALA A 7 -40.45 -31.45 16.64
N TYR A 8 -40.89 -31.49 15.38
CA TYR A 8 -40.30 -32.34 14.35
C TYR A 8 -39.05 -31.62 13.82
N GLN A 9 -37.86 -32.16 14.09
CA GLN A 9 -36.58 -31.73 13.52
C GLN A 9 -36.22 -32.65 12.36
N ASP A 10 -35.73 -32.08 11.26
CA ASP A 10 -35.10 -32.81 10.17
C ASP A 10 -33.56 -32.83 10.32
N PHE A 11 -32.89 -33.74 9.60
CA PHE A 11 -31.49 -34.17 9.79
C PHE A 11 -30.39 -33.10 9.65
N GLU A 12 -30.73 -31.83 9.35
CA GLU A 12 -29.79 -30.70 9.20
C GLU A 12 -29.94 -29.58 10.25
N GLY A 13 -30.80 -29.71 11.27
CA GLY A 13 -30.82 -28.76 12.39
C GLY A 13 -31.32 -27.34 12.05
N ARG A 14 -32.01 -27.14 10.92
CA ARG A 14 -32.75 -25.89 10.65
C ARG A 14 -34.13 -25.96 11.30
N CYS A 15 -34.48 -24.93 12.08
CA CYS A 15 -35.86 -24.72 12.50
C CYS A 15 -36.72 -24.45 11.26
N LEU A 16 -37.64 -25.36 10.93
CA LEU A 16 -38.73 -25.08 10.00
C LEU A 16 -39.66 -24.06 10.67
N VAL A 17 -39.48 -22.79 10.32
CA VAL A 17 -40.50 -21.77 10.56
C VAL A 17 -41.71 -22.20 9.73
N PRO A 18 -42.92 -22.31 10.31
CA PRO A 18 -44.12 -22.54 9.52
C PRO A 18 -44.22 -21.42 8.49
N ASP A 19 -44.39 -21.80 7.22
CA ASP A 19 -44.69 -20.88 6.13
C ASP A 19 -45.80 -19.92 6.62
N PRO A 20 -45.55 -18.61 6.75
CA PRO A 20 -46.59 -17.69 7.13
C PRO A 20 -47.58 -17.71 5.97
N GLY A 21 -48.72 -18.39 6.17
CA GLY A 21 -49.80 -18.37 5.20
C GLY A 21 -50.11 -16.94 4.75
N PRO A 22 -50.67 -16.77 3.55
CA PRO A 22 -50.82 -15.45 2.92
C PRO A 22 -51.44 -14.45 3.90
N ASP A 23 -50.91 -13.22 3.89
CA ASP A 23 -51.32 -12.15 4.80
C ASP A 23 -52.86 -12.11 4.89
N PRO A 24 -53.45 -12.21 6.10
CA PRO A 24 -54.89 -12.10 6.31
C PRO A 24 -55.56 -10.92 5.60
N SER A 25 -54.80 -9.83 5.38
CA SER A 25 -55.25 -8.66 4.62
C SER A 25 -55.49 -8.97 3.14
N ILE A 26 -54.65 -9.80 2.52
CA ILE A 26 -54.73 -10.23 1.11
C ILE A 26 -55.89 -11.21 0.91
N LEU A 27 -56.12 -12.13 1.85
CA LEU A 27 -57.26 -13.03 1.80
C LEU A 27 -58.59 -12.29 1.99
N SER A 28 -58.65 -11.39 2.98
CA SER A 28 -59.83 -10.54 3.19
C SER A 28 -60.11 -9.63 1.99
N TRP A 29 -59.06 -9.19 1.29
CA TRP A 29 -59.17 -8.43 0.05
C TRP A 29 -59.80 -9.26 -1.08
N TYR A 30 -59.33 -10.49 -1.30
CA TYR A 30 -59.87 -11.37 -2.34
C TYR A 30 -61.35 -11.72 -2.11
N PHE A 31 -61.74 -12.06 -0.86
CA PHE A 31 -63.13 -12.41 -0.55
C PHE A 31 -64.12 -11.25 -0.80
N SER A 32 -63.67 -10.00 -0.73
CA SER A 32 -64.51 -8.83 -1.03
C SER A 32 -64.80 -8.62 -2.52
N LEU A 33 -64.10 -9.34 -3.41
CA LEU A 33 -64.17 -9.17 -4.86
C LEU A 33 -64.91 -10.31 -5.57
N ILE A 34 -65.59 -11.19 -4.84
CA ILE A 34 -66.35 -12.30 -5.42
C ILE A 34 -67.61 -11.74 -6.13
N PRO A 35 -67.85 -12.06 -7.41
CA PRO A 35 -69.00 -11.54 -8.16
C PRO A 35 -70.35 -12.07 -7.61
N PRO A 36 -71.44 -11.28 -7.74
CA PRO A 36 -72.77 -11.64 -7.22
C PRO A 36 -73.52 -12.68 -8.09
N ASN A 37 -72.82 -13.65 -8.67
CA ASN A 37 -73.32 -14.62 -9.65
C ASN A 37 -74.64 -15.32 -9.24
N ALA A 38 -74.96 -15.42 -7.95
CA ALA A 38 -76.23 -15.95 -7.47
C ALA A 38 -77.45 -15.10 -7.83
N GLU A 39 -77.33 -13.76 -7.83
CA GLU A 39 -78.43 -12.84 -8.13
C GLU A 39 -78.72 -12.79 -9.63
N ILE A 40 -77.67 -12.85 -10.45
CA ILE A 40 -77.78 -12.88 -11.92
C ILE A 40 -78.29 -14.24 -12.42
N ASN A 41 -77.81 -15.36 -11.87
CA ASN A 41 -78.35 -16.68 -12.20
C ASN A 41 -79.84 -16.83 -11.82
N SER A 42 -80.32 -16.08 -10.83
CA SER A 42 -81.75 -16.04 -10.45
C SER A 42 -82.65 -15.34 -11.49
N LEU A 43 -82.06 -14.66 -12.49
CA LEU A 43 -82.76 -14.11 -13.66
C LEU A 43 -83.30 -15.21 -14.58
N PHE A 44 -82.72 -16.42 -14.53
CA PHE A 44 -82.94 -17.52 -15.48
C PHE A 44 -83.92 -18.60 -15.03
N LEU A 45 -84.58 -18.45 -13.87
CA LEU A 45 -85.66 -19.36 -13.51
C LEU A 45 -86.81 -19.22 -14.53
N PRO A 46 -87.21 -20.30 -15.21
CA PRO A 46 -88.15 -20.23 -16.32
C PRO A 46 -89.54 -19.83 -15.82
N PHE A 47 -89.94 -18.58 -16.07
CA PHE A 47 -91.35 -18.18 -15.97
C PHE A 47 -92.08 -18.50 -17.28
N CYS A 48 -92.43 -19.77 -17.42
CA CYS A 48 -93.59 -20.22 -18.20
C CYS A 48 -94.49 -20.95 -17.19
N SER A 49 -95.76 -20.66 -16.96
CA SER A 49 -96.75 -19.88 -17.69
C SER A 49 -97.90 -19.64 -16.71
N GLN A 50 -98.37 -18.40 -16.57
CA GLN A 50 -99.76 -18.18 -16.18
C GLN A 50 -100.27 -16.94 -16.93
N GLY A 51 -101.09 -17.21 -17.94
CA GLY A 51 -101.78 -16.19 -18.72
C GLY A 51 -102.70 -15.38 -17.81
N GLY A 52 -102.40 -14.08 -17.72
CA GLY A 52 -103.20 -13.14 -16.95
C GLY A 52 -102.41 -11.91 -16.49
N GLY A 53 -102.07 -11.02 -17.41
CA GLY A 53 -101.55 -9.68 -17.10
C GLY A 53 -100.16 -9.38 -17.67
N THR A 54 -100.09 -9.12 -18.97
CA THR A 54 -98.87 -8.74 -19.72
C THR A 54 -98.08 -7.57 -19.09
N LYS A 55 -98.74 -6.65 -18.38
CA LYS A 55 -98.06 -5.56 -17.64
C LYS A 55 -97.38 -5.99 -16.33
N ARG A 56 -97.92 -6.97 -15.59
CA ARG A 56 -97.41 -7.35 -14.26
C ARG A 56 -96.15 -8.22 -14.33
N GLN A 57 -96.02 -9.01 -15.40
CA GLN A 57 -94.83 -9.81 -15.70
C GLN A 57 -93.67 -8.94 -16.23
N SER A 58 -93.96 -7.91 -17.04
CA SER A 58 -92.97 -6.93 -17.53
C SER A 58 -92.29 -6.18 -16.37
N ILE A 59 -93.08 -5.66 -15.42
CA ILE A 59 -92.57 -4.91 -14.26
C ILE A 59 -91.68 -5.78 -13.36
N HIS A 60 -92.03 -7.06 -13.18
CA HIS A 60 -91.21 -7.99 -12.39
C HIS A 60 -89.88 -8.34 -13.08
N LEU A 61 -89.87 -8.40 -14.41
CA LEU A 61 -88.66 -8.64 -15.20
C LEU A 61 -87.73 -7.42 -15.19
N GLU A 62 -88.29 -6.21 -15.29
CA GLU A 62 -87.58 -4.94 -15.16
C GLU A 62 -86.96 -4.77 -13.75
N GLN A 63 -87.69 -5.13 -12.69
CA GLN A 63 -87.17 -5.08 -11.31
C GLN A 63 -85.97 -6.02 -11.13
N LYS A 64 -86.07 -7.24 -11.62
CA LYS A 64 -84.97 -8.21 -11.57
C LYS A 64 -83.74 -7.75 -12.37
N LEU A 65 -83.96 -7.16 -13.54
CA LEU A 65 -82.89 -6.54 -14.33
C LEU A 65 -82.22 -5.42 -13.53
N TYR A 66 -83.00 -4.53 -12.92
CA TYR A 66 -82.49 -3.46 -12.08
C TYR A 66 -81.63 -3.99 -10.92
N ASP A 67 -82.09 -5.03 -10.22
CA ASP A 67 -81.36 -5.64 -9.10
C ASP A 67 -80.02 -6.22 -9.58
N GLY A 68 -80.02 -6.97 -10.68
CA GLY A 68 -78.80 -7.57 -11.25
C GLY A 68 -77.80 -6.55 -11.83
N VAL A 69 -78.30 -5.52 -12.52
CA VAL A 69 -77.51 -4.39 -13.03
C VAL A 69 -76.90 -3.60 -11.88
N SER A 70 -77.66 -3.33 -10.83
CA SER A 70 -77.20 -2.58 -9.64
C SER A 70 -76.13 -3.37 -8.87
N ALA A 71 -76.35 -4.66 -8.66
CA ALA A 71 -75.38 -5.54 -8.01
C ALA A 71 -74.08 -5.64 -8.82
N THR A 72 -74.17 -5.81 -10.15
CA THR A 72 -73.00 -5.84 -11.03
C THR A 72 -72.26 -4.50 -11.00
N SER A 73 -72.98 -3.38 -11.09
CA SER A 73 -72.37 -2.05 -11.02
C SER A 73 -71.63 -1.84 -9.70
N THR A 74 -72.23 -2.23 -8.57
CA THR A 74 -71.61 -2.11 -7.24
C THR A 74 -70.33 -2.94 -7.13
N TRP A 75 -70.37 -4.18 -7.64
CA TRP A 75 -69.18 -5.03 -7.68
C TRP A 75 -68.07 -4.44 -8.57
N LEU A 76 -68.42 -3.86 -9.72
CA LEU A 76 -67.44 -3.16 -10.57
C LEU A 76 -66.85 -1.92 -9.88
N ASP A 77 -67.64 -1.19 -9.09
CA ASP A 77 -67.15 -0.05 -8.30
C ASP A 77 -66.11 -0.52 -7.27
N ASP A 78 -66.36 -1.64 -6.57
CA ASP A 78 -65.43 -2.24 -5.62
C ASP A 78 -64.14 -2.75 -6.30
N VAL A 79 -64.27 -3.33 -7.50
CA VAL A 79 -63.14 -3.73 -8.33
C VAL A 79 -62.31 -2.51 -8.72
N GLU A 80 -62.95 -1.47 -9.27
CA GLU A 80 -62.31 -0.23 -9.72
C GLU A 80 -61.52 0.44 -8.58
N GLU A 81 -62.12 0.58 -7.40
CA GLU A 81 -61.46 1.21 -6.24
C GLU A 81 -60.15 0.48 -5.86
N ARG A 82 -60.12 -0.84 -6.04
CA ARG A 82 -59.02 -1.70 -5.56
C ARG A 82 -58.00 -2.03 -6.65
N LEU A 83 -58.39 -1.95 -7.92
CA LEU A 83 -57.54 -2.22 -9.09
C LEU A 83 -56.46 -1.15 -9.31
N PHE A 84 -56.47 -0.04 -8.57
CA PHE A 84 -55.46 1.03 -8.67
C PHE A 84 -54.55 1.16 -7.44
N VAL A 85 -54.72 0.35 -6.39
CA VAL A 85 -53.81 0.38 -5.22
C VAL A 85 -52.42 -0.09 -5.64
N ALA A 86 -51.41 0.76 -5.45
CA ALA A 86 -50.02 0.43 -5.80
C ALA A 86 -49.48 -0.70 -4.91
N THR A 87 -49.06 -1.80 -5.52
CA THR A 87 -48.44 -2.92 -4.81
C THR A 87 -46.92 -2.86 -4.93
N ALA A 88 -46.28 -2.28 -3.92
CA ALA A 88 -44.88 -2.56 -3.62
C ALA A 88 -44.87 -3.70 -2.58
N LEU A 89 -44.65 -4.94 -3.05
CA LEU A 89 -44.74 -6.16 -2.26
C LEU A 89 -43.53 -7.06 -2.51
N LEU A 90 -43.21 -7.91 -1.53
CA LEU A 90 -42.23 -9.01 -1.65
C LEU A 90 -42.52 -9.88 -2.87
N PRO A 91 -41.54 -10.64 -3.43
CA PRO A 91 -41.81 -11.61 -4.49
C PRO A 91 -42.93 -12.58 -4.12
N GLU A 92 -42.90 -13.13 -2.91
CA GLU A 92 -43.88 -14.08 -2.40
C GLU A 92 -45.28 -13.44 -2.23
N GLU A 93 -45.31 -12.18 -1.77
CA GLU A 93 -46.54 -11.38 -1.65
C GLU A 93 -47.07 -10.94 -3.03
N THR A 94 -46.18 -10.68 -3.98
CA THR A 94 -46.48 -10.31 -5.37
C THR A 94 -47.06 -11.51 -6.13
N GLU A 95 -46.55 -12.72 -5.91
CA GLU A 95 -47.11 -13.96 -6.45
C GLU A 95 -48.54 -14.19 -5.97
N THR A 96 -48.79 -14.02 -4.67
CA THR A 96 -50.13 -14.14 -4.08
C THR A 96 -51.08 -13.08 -4.64
N CYS A 97 -50.63 -11.82 -4.74
CA CYS A 97 -51.41 -10.74 -5.31
C CYS A 97 -51.71 -10.97 -6.81
N LEU A 98 -50.73 -11.47 -7.56
CA LEU A 98 -50.88 -11.81 -8.97
C LEU A 98 -51.91 -12.92 -9.16
N PHE A 99 -51.85 -13.99 -8.38
CA PHE A 99 -52.83 -15.09 -8.44
C PHE A 99 -54.27 -14.58 -8.25
N ASN A 100 -54.46 -13.68 -7.27
CA ASN A 100 -55.76 -13.08 -7.00
C ASN A 100 -56.22 -12.15 -8.14
N GLN A 101 -55.30 -11.38 -8.75
CA GLN A 101 -55.61 -10.54 -9.92
C GLN A 101 -55.96 -11.38 -11.16
N GLU A 102 -55.29 -12.50 -11.38
CA GLU A 102 -55.61 -13.44 -12.47
C GLU A 102 -56.97 -14.09 -12.27
N THR A 103 -57.31 -14.40 -11.01
CA THR A 103 -58.63 -14.92 -10.66
C THR A 103 -59.71 -13.87 -10.89
N LEU A 104 -59.48 -12.62 -10.49
CA LEU A 104 -60.38 -11.51 -10.79
C LEU A 104 -60.55 -11.28 -12.31
N ALA A 105 -59.48 -11.41 -13.09
CA ALA A 105 -59.57 -11.35 -14.55
C ALA A 105 -60.50 -12.44 -15.12
N LYS A 106 -60.42 -13.66 -14.56
CA LYS A 106 -61.35 -14.74 -14.91
C LYS A 106 -62.79 -14.41 -14.53
N ASP A 107 -63.01 -13.86 -13.33
CA ASP A 107 -64.34 -13.48 -12.84
C ASP A 107 -64.98 -12.36 -13.68
N ILE A 108 -64.20 -11.34 -14.08
CA ILE A 108 -64.65 -10.27 -14.99
C ILE A 108 -65.03 -10.85 -16.35
N LYS A 109 -64.25 -11.77 -16.88
CA LYS A 109 -64.54 -12.42 -18.15
C LYS A 109 -65.82 -13.27 -18.08
N GLU A 110 -65.98 -14.07 -17.04
CA GLU A 110 -67.20 -14.87 -16.81
C GLU A 110 -68.43 -13.95 -16.67
N MET A 111 -68.33 -12.85 -15.92
CA MET A 111 -69.38 -11.86 -15.79
C MET A 111 -69.71 -11.16 -17.12
N SER A 112 -68.70 -10.88 -17.95
CA SER A 112 -68.87 -10.31 -19.30
C SER A 112 -69.67 -11.26 -20.20
N GLU A 113 -69.33 -12.54 -20.19
CA GLU A 113 -70.05 -13.56 -20.95
C GLU A 113 -71.50 -13.72 -20.46
N GLU A 114 -71.73 -13.66 -19.14
CA GLU A 114 -73.07 -13.76 -18.56
C GLU A 114 -73.91 -12.51 -18.84
N MET A 115 -73.30 -11.32 -18.80
CA MET A 115 -73.96 -10.07 -19.14
C MET A 115 -74.33 -9.99 -20.63
N ASP A 116 -73.49 -10.51 -21.53
CA ASP A 116 -73.78 -10.56 -22.96
C ASP A 116 -74.95 -11.51 -23.27
N LYS A 117 -75.00 -12.68 -22.61
CA LYS A 117 -76.17 -13.58 -22.66
C LYS A 117 -77.44 -12.88 -22.17
N ASN A 118 -77.37 -12.17 -21.05
CA ASN A 118 -78.50 -11.41 -20.50
C ASN A 118 -78.98 -10.34 -21.50
N LYS A 119 -78.07 -9.56 -22.08
CA LYS A 119 -78.39 -8.57 -23.12
C LYS A 119 -79.15 -9.21 -24.30
N ASN A 120 -78.68 -10.35 -24.78
CA ASN A 120 -79.32 -11.10 -25.87
C ASN A 120 -80.73 -11.60 -25.49
N LEU A 121 -80.93 -12.07 -24.25
CA LEU A 121 -82.21 -12.58 -23.76
C LEU A 121 -83.23 -11.47 -23.51
N PHE A 122 -82.82 -10.35 -22.90
CA PHE A 122 -83.70 -9.20 -22.69
C PHE A 122 -84.10 -8.56 -24.02
N SER A 123 -83.21 -8.53 -25.01
CA SER A 123 -83.52 -8.09 -26.38
C SER A 123 -84.62 -8.93 -27.05
N GLN A 124 -84.79 -10.19 -26.64
CA GLN A 124 -85.85 -11.09 -27.12
C GLN A 124 -87.13 -11.03 -26.27
N ALA A 125 -87.03 -10.68 -24.99
CA ALA A 125 -88.14 -10.66 -24.05
C ALA A 125 -89.01 -9.39 -24.11
N PHE A 126 -88.48 -8.28 -24.62
CA PHE A 126 -89.19 -7.01 -24.77
C PHE A 126 -89.57 -6.72 -26.24
N PRO A 127 -90.79 -6.22 -26.53
CA PRO A 127 -91.22 -5.90 -27.89
C PRO A 127 -90.48 -4.70 -28.49
N GLU A 128 -90.29 -4.69 -29.82
CA GLU A 128 -89.50 -3.68 -30.54
C GLU A 128 -89.96 -2.22 -30.32
N ASN A 129 -91.23 -1.99 -29.96
CA ASN A 129 -91.84 -0.67 -29.72
C ASN A 129 -92.10 -0.38 -28.22
N GLY A 130 -91.35 -1.01 -27.30
CA GLY A 130 -91.53 -0.80 -25.85
C GLY A 130 -90.84 0.47 -25.33
N ASP A 131 -91.54 1.25 -24.50
CA ASP A 131 -91.08 2.56 -23.97
C ASP A 131 -89.71 2.52 -23.24
N ASN A 132 -89.28 1.36 -22.71
CA ASN A 132 -88.05 1.21 -21.90
C ASN A 132 -86.89 0.49 -22.63
N ARG A 133 -87.07 0.05 -23.88
CA ARG A 133 -86.13 -0.83 -24.58
C ARG A 133 -84.75 -0.18 -24.77
N ASP A 134 -84.73 1.06 -25.23
CA ASP A 134 -83.49 1.82 -25.48
C ASP A 134 -82.68 2.00 -24.19
N VAL A 135 -83.35 2.30 -23.07
CA VAL A 135 -82.70 2.48 -21.75
C VAL A 135 -82.07 1.17 -21.26
N ILE A 136 -82.74 0.03 -21.48
CA ILE A 136 -82.22 -1.29 -21.09
C ILE A 136 -81.00 -1.66 -21.95
N GLU A 137 -81.08 -1.44 -23.26
CA GLU A 137 -79.97 -1.74 -24.19
C GLU A 137 -78.76 -0.86 -23.92
N ASP A 138 -78.97 0.43 -23.67
CA ASP A 138 -77.91 1.38 -23.28
C ASP A 138 -77.30 1.00 -21.93
N THR A 139 -78.11 0.64 -20.93
CA THR A 139 -77.61 0.27 -19.59
C THR A 139 -76.74 -0.99 -19.64
N LEU A 140 -77.22 -2.04 -20.32
CA LEU A 140 -76.46 -3.28 -20.50
C LEU A 140 -75.24 -3.07 -21.39
N GLY A 141 -75.35 -2.23 -22.42
CA GLY A 141 -74.23 -1.81 -23.26
C GLY A 141 -73.15 -1.05 -22.49
N CYS A 142 -73.54 -0.15 -21.58
CA CYS A 142 -72.61 0.58 -20.71
C CYS A 142 -71.89 -0.36 -19.73
N LEU A 143 -72.60 -1.31 -19.11
CA LEU A 143 -71.98 -2.29 -18.22
C LEU A 143 -71.03 -3.24 -18.96
N LEU A 144 -71.40 -3.73 -20.14
CA LEU A 144 -70.49 -4.50 -21.00
C LEU A 144 -69.25 -3.69 -21.41
N GLY A 145 -69.42 -2.40 -21.68
CA GLY A 145 -68.32 -1.47 -21.93
C GLY A 145 -67.37 -1.34 -20.74
N ARG A 146 -67.90 -1.18 -19.51
CA ARG A 146 -67.10 -1.16 -18.27
C ARG A 146 -66.37 -2.47 -18.03
N LEU A 147 -67.06 -3.60 -18.18
CA LEU A 147 -66.49 -4.94 -18.04
C LEU A 147 -65.34 -5.17 -19.03
N SER A 148 -65.51 -4.78 -20.30
CA SER A 148 -64.44 -4.90 -21.31
C SER A 148 -63.24 -4.01 -21.00
N LEU A 149 -63.46 -2.80 -20.49
CA LEU A 149 -62.37 -1.92 -20.06
C LEU A 149 -61.62 -2.52 -18.87
N LEU A 150 -62.34 -2.99 -17.85
CA LEU A 150 -61.76 -3.59 -16.66
C LEU A 150 -61.02 -4.89 -16.99
N ASP A 151 -61.53 -5.72 -17.89
CA ASP A 151 -60.82 -6.90 -18.41
C ASP A 151 -59.48 -6.50 -19.02
N SER A 152 -59.43 -5.45 -19.85
CA SER A 152 -58.17 -4.96 -20.41
C SER A 152 -57.21 -4.44 -19.33
N VAL A 153 -57.71 -3.69 -18.34
CA VAL A 153 -56.87 -3.07 -17.30
C VAL A 153 -56.32 -4.13 -16.34
N VAL A 154 -57.15 -5.09 -15.88
CA VAL A 154 -56.69 -6.17 -15.00
C VAL A 154 -55.68 -7.06 -15.70
N ASN A 155 -55.90 -7.40 -16.98
CA ASN A 155 -54.94 -8.17 -17.75
C ASN A 155 -53.62 -7.40 -17.92
N GLN A 156 -53.66 -6.10 -18.23
CA GLN A 156 -52.45 -5.27 -18.32
C GLN A 156 -51.69 -5.25 -16.99
N ARG A 157 -52.40 -5.11 -15.86
CA ARG A 157 -51.81 -5.12 -14.53
C ARG A 157 -51.17 -6.47 -14.19
N CYS A 158 -51.83 -7.58 -14.50
CA CYS A 158 -51.26 -8.93 -14.36
C CYS A 158 -49.95 -9.08 -15.16
N HIS A 159 -49.90 -8.58 -16.40
CA HIS A 159 -48.69 -8.63 -17.23
C HIS A 159 -47.55 -7.80 -16.62
N GLN A 160 -47.84 -6.59 -16.14
CA GLN A 160 -46.85 -5.73 -15.48
C GLN A 160 -46.32 -6.37 -14.19
N MET A 161 -47.20 -6.96 -13.38
CA MET A 161 -46.80 -7.66 -12.15
C MET A 161 -45.95 -8.89 -12.44
N LYS A 162 -46.29 -9.69 -13.47
CA LYS A 162 -45.47 -10.81 -13.94
C LYS A 162 -44.08 -10.37 -14.39
N GLU A 163 -44.01 -9.34 -15.22
CA GLU A 163 -42.75 -8.83 -15.72
C GLU A 163 -41.87 -8.32 -14.58
N ARG A 164 -42.45 -7.56 -13.65
CA ARG A 164 -41.74 -7.05 -12.46
C ARG A 164 -41.25 -8.20 -11.58
N LEU A 165 -42.10 -9.19 -11.28
CA LEU A 165 -41.72 -10.36 -10.49
C LEU A 165 -40.54 -11.10 -11.14
N GLN A 166 -40.61 -11.34 -12.46
CA GLN A 166 -39.52 -11.98 -13.20
C GLN A 166 -38.22 -11.18 -13.12
N GLN A 167 -38.29 -9.84 -13.21
CA GLN A 167 -37.11 -8.98 -13.08
C GLN A 167 -36.50 -9.07 -11.67
N ILE A 168 -37.32 -9.15 -10.62
CA ILE A 168 -36.85 -9.30 -9.23
C ILE A 168 -36.21 -10.69 -9.02
N LEU A 169 -36.84 -11.75 -9.51
CA LEU A 169 -36.29 -13.11 -9.43
C LEU A 169 -34.96 -13.24 -10.19
N ASN A 170 -34.87 -12.65 -11.39
CA ASN A 170 -33.62 -12.59 -12.15
C ASN A 170 -32.55 -11.80 -11.38
N PHE A 171 -32.91 -10.68 -10.77
CA PHE A 171 -32.00 -9.91 -9.92
C PHE A 171 -31.45 -10.76 -8.76
N GLN A 172 -32.31 -11.47 -8.04
CA GLN A 172 -31.91 -12.33 -6.92
C GLN A 172 -31.02 -13.50 -7.37
N ASN A 173 -31.29 -14.07 -8.55
CA ASN A 173 -30.46 -15.12 -9.12
C ASN A 173 -29.06 -14.59 -9.48
N ASP A 174 -28.99 -13.48 -10.22
CA ASP A 174 -27.72 -12.86 -10.61
C ASP A 174 -26.89 -12.45 -9.38
N LEU A 175 -27.55 -11.96 -8.31
CA LEU A 175 -26.89 -11.68 -7.03
C LEU A 175 -26.23 -12.93 -6.44
N LYS A 176 -26.95 -14.06 -6.38
CA LYS A 176 -26.43 -15.35 -5.88
C LYS A 176 -25.29 -15.89 -6.76
N VAL A 177 -25.39 -15.75 -8.08
CA VAL A 177 -24.37 -16.17 -9.04
C VAL A 177 -23.10 -15.33 -8.85
N LEU A 178 -23.22 -14.00 -8.72
CA LEU A 178 -22.07 -13.13 -8.48
C LEU A 178 -21.41 -13.40 -7.12
N PHE A 179 -22.18 -13.71 -6.07
CA PHE A 179 -21.63 -14.12 -4.79
C PHE A 179 -20.76 -15.38 -4.90
N THR A 180 -21.31 -16.41 -5.55
CA THR A 180 -20.59 -17.67 -5.76
C THR A 180 -19.32 -17.44 -6.61
N SER A 181 -19.46 -16.70 -7.72
CA SER A 181 -18.35 -16.39 -8.60
C SER A 181 -17.25 -15.61 -7.88
N LEU A 182 -17.59 -14.59 -7.09
CA LEU A 182 -16.62 -13.81 -6.33
C LEU A 182 -15.93 -14.65 -5.25
N ALA A 183 -16.65 -15.56 -4.59
CA ALA A 183 -16.05 -16.48 -3.63
C ALA A 183 -15.04 -17.43 -4.29
N ASP A 184 -15.38 -17.98 -5.46
CA ASP A 184 -14.47 -18.83 -6.25
C ASP A 184 -13.23 -18.05 -6.73
N HIS A 185 -13.43 -16.83 -7.25
CA HIS A 185 -12.33 -15.96 -7.66
C HIS A 185 -11.44 -15.58 -6.47
N LYS A 186 -12.03 -15.27 -5.30
CA LYS A 186 -11.27 -15.01 -4.07
C LYS A 186 -10.36 -16.20 -3.74
N TYR A 187 -10.88 -17.43 -3.79
CA TYR A 187 -10.07 -18.62 -3.54
C TYR A 187 -8.93 -18.79 -4.56
N ILE A 188 -9.26 -18.74 -5.86
CA ILE A 188 -8.29 -18.93 -6.94
C ILE A 188 -7.17 -17.87 -6.90
N ILE A 189 -7.55 -16.60 -6.73
CA ILE A 189 -6.60 -15.49 -6.67
C ILE A 189 -5.70 -15.62 -5.44
N LEU A 190 -6.27 -15.85 -4.25
CA LEU A 190 -5.46 -15.96 -3.03
C LEU A 190 -4.49 -17.15 -3.11
N GLN A 191 -4.93 -18.28 -3.63
CA GLN A 191 -4.08 -19.45 -3.84
C GLN A 191 -2.95 -19.15 -4.84
N LYS A 192 -3.28 -18.55 -5.99
CA LYS A 192 -2.29 -18.19 -7.00
C LYS A 192 -1.25 -17.21 -6.47
N LEU A 193 -1.69 -16.15 -5.78
CA LEU A 193 -0.80 -15.15 -5.17
C LEU A 193 0.10 -15.75 -4.08
N ALA A 194 -0.38 -16.75 -3.34
CA ALA A 194 0.45 -17.48 -2.39
C ALA A 194 1.52 -18.33 -3.10
N ASN A 195 1.16 -19.01 -4.19
CA ASN A 195 2.08 -19.90 -4.93
C ASN A 195 3.21 -19.15 -5.64
N VAL A 196 2.94 -17.94 -6.15
CA VAL A 196 3.95 -17.14 -6.87
C VAL A 196 4.88 -16.36 -5.95
N PHE A 197 4.63 -16.33 -4.64
CA PHE A 197 5.37 -15.48 -3.70
C PHE A 197 6.89 -15.70 -3.72
N GLU A 198 7.34 -16.93 -3.98
CA GLU A 198 8.76 -17.30 -4.07
C GLU A 198 9.32 -17.32 -5.51
N GLN A 199 8.46 -17.05 -6.50
CA GLN A 199 8.83 -17.08 -7.91
C GLN A 199 9.50 -15.77 -8.35
N PRO A 200 10.13 -15.72 -9.53
CA PRO A 200 10.71 -14.49 -10.06
C PRO A 200 9.73 -13.32 -10.07
N VAL A 201 10.26 -12.11 -9.87
CA VAL A 201 9.47 -10.87 -9.81
C VAL A 201 8.54 -10.71 -11.02
N ALA A 202 9.00 -11.08 -12.21
CA ALA A 202 8.19 -10.99 -13.43
C ALA A 202 6.90 -11.82 -13.34
N GLU A 203 6.99 -13.05 -12.82
CA GLU A 203 5.85 -13.94 -12.62
C GLU A 203 4.91 -13.41 -11.53
N GLN A 204 5.47 -12.81 -10.46
CA GLN A 204 4.67 -12.16 -9.43
C GLN A 204 3.87 -10.97 -9.96
N ILE A 205 4.51 -10.09 -10.75
CA ILE A 205 3.84 -8.95 -11.40
C ILE A 205 2.72 -9.44 -12.31
N GLU A 206 3.00 -10.44 -13.14
CA GLU A 206 2.02 -11.02 -14.07
C GLU A 206 0.83 -11.63 -13.32
N ALA A 207 1.07 -12.40 -12.26
CA ALA A 207 0.01 -13.01 -11.47
C ALA A 207 -0.89 -11.98 -10.78
N ILE A 208 -0.30 -10.90 -10.24
CA ILE A 208 -1.05 -9.78 -9.66
C ILE A 208 -1.87 -9.08 -10.76
N GLN A 209 -1.29 -8.83 -11.93
CA GLN A 209 -2.00 -8.21 -13.06
C GLN A 209 -3.19 -9.07 -13.52
N GLN A 210 -3.00 -10.38 -13.63
CA GLN A 210 -4.07 -11.31 -14.00
C GLN A 210 -5.18 -11.39 -12.94
N ALA A 211 -4.85 -11.27 -11.65
CA ALA A 211 -5.86 -11.12 -10.61
C ALA A 211 -6.63 -9.80 -10.77
N GLU A 212 -5.90 -8.73 -11.08
CA GLU A 212 -6.38 -7.42 -11.56
C GLU A 212 -7.50 -7.53 -12.58
N ASP A 213 -7.12 -8.14 -13.69
CA ASP A 213 -7.94 -8.25 -14.88
C ASP A 213 -9.11 -9.21 -14.68
N GLY A 214 -8.91 -10.31 -13.93
CA GLY A 214 -9.96 -11.27 -13.61
C GLY A 214 -11.10 -10.72 -12.76
N LEU A 215 -10.88 -9.60 -12.06
CA LEU A 215 -11.92 -8.95 -11.25
C LEU A 215 -12.76 -7.92 -12.02
N LYS A 216 -12.34 -7.50 -13.22
CA LYS A 216 -13.04 -6.46 -14.00
C LYS A 216 -14.46 -6.87 -14.42
N GLU A 217 -14.67 -8.13 -14.76
CA GLU A 217 -16.00 -8.64 -15.13
C GLU A 217 -16.94 -8.66 -13.92
N LEU A 218 -16.42 -9.00 -12.74
CA LEU A 218 -17.17 -8.96 -11.48
C LEU A 218 -17.53 -7.52 -11.10
N ASP A 219 -16.62 -6.57 -11.25
CA ASP A 219 -16.87 -5.14 -11.02
C ASP A 219 -18.00 -4.59 -11.91
N ALA A 220 -17.95 -4.90 -13.21
CA ALA A 220 -18.99 -4.54 -14.15
C ALA A 220 -20.33 -5.20 -13.79
N GLY A 221 -20.31 -6.48 -13.38
CA GLY A 221 -21.48 -7.22 -12.93
C GLY A 221 -22.12 -6.62 -11.67
N ILE A 222 -21.33 -6.27 -10.65
CA ILE A 222 -21.79 -5.63 -9.42
C ILE A 222 -22.36 -4.24 -9.72
N THR A 223 -21.70 -3.46 -10.58
CA THR A 223 -22.16 -2.13 -10.98
C THR A 223 -23.50 -2.18 -11.73
N GLU A 224 -23.65 -3.10 -12.68
CA GLU A 224 -24.92 -3.31 -13.38
C GLU A 224 -26.01 -3.81 -12.42
N LEU A 225 -25.67 -4.72 -11.50
CA LEU A 225 -26.61 -5.22 -10.51
C LEU A 225 -27.13 -4.08 -9.62
N LYS A 226 -26.25 -3.19 -9.10
CA LYS A 226 -26.64 -1.97 -8.38
C LYS A 226 -27.60 -1.10 -9.17
N ARG A 227 -27.26 -0.80 -10.43
CA ARG A 227 -28.09 0.01 -11.32
C ARG A 227 -29.49 -0.60 -11.52
N ARG A 228 -29.59 -1.93 -11.69
CA ARG A 228 -30.88 -2.62 -11.79
C ARG A 228 -31.63 -2.63 -10.47
N GLY A 229 -30.93 -2.82 -9.36
CA GLY A 229 -31.49 -2.76 -8.01
C GLY A 229 -32.19 -1.43 -7.74
N ASP A 230 -31.51 -0.32 -8.05
CA ASP A 230 -32.06 1.03 -7.91
C ASP A 230 -33.30 1.25 -8.78
N LYS A 231 -33.25 0.81 -10.06
CA LYS A 231 -34.37 0.92 -11.00
C LYS A 231 -35.60 0.12 -10.52
N LEU A 232 -35.38 -1.08 -9.99
CA LEU A 232 -36.44 -1.98 -9.53
C LEU A 232 -36.99 -1.58 -8.16
N GLN A 233 -36.28 -0.72 -7.42
CA GLN A 233 -36.56 -0.41 -6.01
C GLN A 233 -36.64 -1.71 -5.21
N ILE A 234 -35.58 -2.52 -5.31
CA ILE A 234 -35.46 -3.79 -4.59
C ILE A 234 -35.49 -3.56 -3.08
N GLU A 235 -35.82 -4.63 -2.37
CA GLU A 235 -36.06 -4.56 -0.94
C GLU A 235 -34.79 -4.52 -0.11
N GLN A 236 -34.93 -4.00 1.11
CA GLN A 236 -33.83 -3.83 2.05
C GLN A 236 -32.96 -5.08 2.26
N PRO A 237 -33.49 -6.31 2.37
CA PRO A 237 -32.65 -7.50 2.52
C PRO A 237 -31.71 -7.73 1.32
N SER A 238 -32.21 -7.58 0.09
CA SER A 238 -31.40 -7.72 -1.13
C SER A 238 -30.38 -6.59 -1.28
N VAL A 239 -30.73 -5.36 -0.86
CA VAL A 239 -29.78 -4.23 -0.83
C VAL A 239 -28.63 -4.50 0.16
N GLN A 240 -28.93 -5.09 1.32
CA GLN A 240 -27.90 -5.46 2.29
C GLN A 240 -26.98 -6.57 1.76
N GLU A 241 -27.53 -7.58 1.09
CA GLU A 241 -26.74 -8.61 0.43
C GLU A 241 -25.84 -8.03 -0.67
N LEU A 242 -26.37 -7.13 -1.51
CA LEU A 242 -25.56 -6.44 -2.52
C LEU A 242 -24.43 -5.60 -1.89
N SER A 243 -24.67 -5.01 -0.73
CA SER A 243 -23.63 -4.28 0.01
C SER A 243 -22.52 -5.22 0.50
N LYS A 244 -22.90 -6.39 1.06
CA LYS A 244 -21.92 -7.43 1.46
C LYS A 244 -21.10 -7.96 0.28
N LEU A 245 -21.73 -8.08 -0.90
CA LEU A 245 -21.03 -8.48 -2.13
C LEU A 245 -19.95 -7.46 -2.49
N GLN A 246 -20.29 -6.16 -2.43
CA GLN A 246 -19.34 -5.08 -2.66
C GLN A 246 -18.21 -5.10 -1.62
N ASP A 247 -18.52 -5.24 -0.34
CA ASP A 247 -17.51 -5.28 0.73
C ASP A 247 -16.50 -6.43 0.51
N MET A 248 -16.98 -7.60 0.09
CA MET A 248 -16.13 -8.75 -0.23
C MET A 248 -15.22 -8.49 -1.44
N TYR A 249 -15.72 -7.79 -2.45
CA TYR A 249 -14.95 -7.39 -3.63
C TYR A 249 -13.87 -6.37 -3.24
N ASP A 250 -14.23 -5.35 -2.46
CA ASP A 250 -13.33 -4.30 -2.01
C ASP A 250 -12.21 -4.87 -1.12
N GLU A 251 -12.54 -5.80 -0.21
CA GLU A 251 -11.56 -6.53 0.62
C GLU A 251 -10.53 -7.28 -0.26
N LEU A 252 -10.99 -7.93 -1.32
CA LEU A 252 -10.12 -8.66 -2.24
C LEU A 252 -9.23 -7.70 -3.04
N MET A 253 -9.78 -6.59 -3.54
CA MET A 253 -9.01 -5.53 -4.21
C MET A 253 -7.94 -4.92 -3.30
N VAL A 254 -8.26 -4.65 -2.03
CA VAL A 254 -7.29 -4.19 -1.03
C VAL A 254 -6.18 -5.21 -0.81
N THR A 255 -6.53 -6.51 -0.77
CA THR A 255 -5.55 -7.58 -0.63
C THR A 255 -4.59 -7.63 -1.82
N ILE A 256 -5.11 -7.57 -3.05
CA ILE A 256 -4.28 -7.57 -4.26
C ILE A 256 -3.41 -6.29 -4.32
N GLY A 257 -4.00 -5.13 -4.01
CA GLY A 257 -3.29 -3.85 -3.95
C GLY A 257 -2.15 -3.85 -2.92
N SER A 258 -2.37 -4.48 -1.76
CA SER A 258 -1.34 -4.64 -0.73
C SER A 258 -0.20 -5.55 -1.17
N ARG A 259 -0.50 -6.61 -1.93
CA ARG A 259 0.54 -7.47 -2.54
C ARG A 259 1.37 -6.69 -3.55
N ARG A 260 0.74 -5.89 -4.41
CA ARG A 260 1.45 -5.05 -5.38
C ARG A 260 2.34 -4.02 -4.71
N SER A 261 1.82 -3.29 -3.73
CA SER A 261 2.59 -2.26 -3.02
C SER A 261 3.79 -2.85 -2.28
N GLY A 262 3.61 -4.01 -1.63
CA GLY A 262 4.70 -4.76 -0.99
C GLY A 262 5.78 -5.20 -1.99
N LEU A 263 5.39 -5.74 -3.15
CA LEU A 263 6.34 -6.12 -4.20
C LEU A 263 7.12 -4.91 -4.72
N ASN A 264 6.45 -3.80 -4.99
CA ASN A 264 7.09 -2.55 -5.44
C ASN A 264 8.07 -2.00 -4.40
N GLN A 265 7.72 -2.09 -3.11
CA GLN A 265 8.61 -1.70 -2.02
C GLN A 265 9.87 -2.57 -1.99
N ASN A 266 9.72 -3.89 -2.15
CA ASN A 266 10.84 -4.82 -2.22
C ASN A 266 11.76 -4.52 -3.41
N LEU A 267 11.19 -4.20 -4.58
CA LEU A 267 11.95 -3.82 -5.77
C LEU A 267 12.72 -2.52 -5.58
N ALA A 268 12.09 -1.52 -4.96
CA ALA A 268 12.76 -0.26 -4.65
C ALA A 268 13.93 -0.46 -3.68
N LEU A 269 13.74 -1.28 -2.63
CA LEU A 269 14.81 -1.64 -1.69
C LEU A 269 15.94 -2.41 -2.38
N LYS A 270 15.60 -3.37 -3.25
CA LYS A 270 16.58 -4.14 -4.02
C LYS A 270 17.41 -3.22 -4.93
N SER A 271 16.77 -2.31 -5.64
CA SER A 271 17.48 -1.34 -6.49
C SER A 271 18.40 -0.41 -5.68
N GLN A 272 17.98 0.02 -4.48
CA GLN A 272 18.85 0.80 -3.58
C GLN A 272 20.05 -0.02 -3.11
N TYR A 273 19.83 -1.28 -2.76
CA TYR A 273 20.91 -2.20 -2.40
C TYR A 273 21.90 -2.41 -3.54
N GLU A 274 21.42 -2.73 -4.75
CA GLU A 274 22.26 -2.95 -5.93
C GLU A 274 23.12 -1.73 -6.25
N ARG A 275 22.56 -0.52 -6.15
CA ARG A 275 23.31 0.72 -6.31
C ARG A 275 24.38 0.89 -5.23
N ALA A 276 24.03 0.68 -3.97
CA ALA A 276 25.00 0.78 -2.87
C ALA A 276 26.12 -0.26 -2.99
N LEU A 277 25.80 -1.46 -3.47
CA LEU A 277 26.77 -2.52 -3.73
C LEU A 277 27.75 -2.13 -4.84
N GLN A 278 27.24 -1.53 -5.93
CA GLN A 278 28.09 -1.01 -7.01
C GLN A 278 28.96 0.15 -6.53
N ASP A 279 28.39 1.13 -5.82
CA ASP A 279 29.15 2.25 -5.27
C ASP A 279 30.27 1.76 -4.33
N LEU A 280 29.99 0.73 -3.53
CA LEU A 280 31.00 0.10 -2.68
C LEU A 280 32.07 -0.62 -3.50
N ALA A 281 31.71 -1.29 -4.60
CA ALA A 281 32.67 -1.94 -5.48
C ALA A 281 33.63 -0.92 -6.14
N ASP A 282 33.10 0.22 -6.61
CA ASP A 282 33.89 1.30 -7.21
C ASP A 282 34.83 1.95 -6.17
N LEU A 283 34.33 2.20 -4.96
CA LEU A 283 35.15 2.65 -3.83
C LEU A 283 36.20 1.61 -3.45
N LEU A 284 35.85 0.32 -3.49
CA LEU A 284 36.76 -0.76 -3.16
C LEU A 284 37.90 -0.84 -4.17
N GLU A 285 37.64 -0.71 -5.47
CA GLU A 285 38.66 -0.67 -6.52
C GLU A 285 39.68 0.45 -6.24
N THR A 286 39.19 1.68 -6.08
CA THR A 286 40.06 2.82 -5.75
C THR A 286 40.80 2.62 -4.42
N GLY A 287 40.14 2.02 -3.42
CA GLY A 287 40.74 1.71 -2.12
C GLY A 287 41.83 0.64 -2.23
N GLN A 288 41.63 -0.36 -3.07
CA GLN A 288 42.64 -1.38 -3.37
C GLN A 288 43.85 -0.76 -4.05
N GLU A 289 43.66 0.13 -5.03
CA GLU A 289 44.75 0.86 -5.69
C GLU A 289 45.55 1.71 -4.69
N LYS A 290 44.87 2.47 -3.82
CA LYS A 290 45.52 3.26 -2.76
C LYS A 290 46.31 2.39 -1.78
N MET A 291 45.86 1.16 -1.56
CA MET A 291 46.53 0.17 -0.70
C MET A 291 47.48 -0.75 -1.47
N ALA A 292 47.55 -0.63 -2.80
CA ALA A 292 48.38 -1.44 -3.66
C ALA A 292 49.75 -0.78 -3.78
N GLY A 293 50.73 -1.44 -3.16
CA GLY A 293 52.14 -1.09 -3.27
C GLY A 293 52.72 -0.58 -1.96
N ASP A 294 53.98 -0.94 -1.71
CA ASP A 294 54.90 -0.26 -0.80
C ASP A 294 55.18 1.16 -1.34
N GLN A 295 54.14 1.97 -1.47
CA GLN A 295 54.26 3.34 -1.93
C GLN A 295 54.97 4.09 -0.81
N LYS A 296 56.30 4.18 -0.95
CA LYS A 296 57.15 4.92 -0.02
C LYS A 296 56.56 6.31 0.12
N ILE A 297 56.40 6.75 1.37
CA ILE A 297 55.75 8.03 1.68
C ILE A 297 56.68 9.13 1.16
N ILE A 298 56.28 9.82 0.10
CA ILE A 298 57.04 10.94 -0.47
C ILE A 298 56.44 12.23 0.08
N VAL A 299 57.16 12.89 0.98
CA VAL A 299 56.78 14.20 1.54
C VAL A 299 58.00 15.08 1.77
N SER A 300 57.76 16.38 1.90
CA SER A 300 58.77 17.42 2.10
C SER A 300 58.57 18.21 3.39
N SER A 301 57.39 18.13 4.02
CA SER A 301 57.08 18.80 5.29
C SER A 301 56.14 18.00 6.19
N LYS A 302 56.03 18.45 7.45
CA LYS A 302 55.09 17.91 8.44
C LYS A 302 53.64 18.12 7.99
N GLU A 303 53.33 19.27 7.41
CA GLU A 303 51.99 19.63 6.94
C GLU A 303 51.55 18.71 5.79
N GLU A 304 52.47 18.29 4.92
CA GLU A 304 52.18 17.32 3.86
C GLU A 304 51.81 15.94 4.42
N ILE A 305 52.46 15.49 5.50
CA ILE A 305 52.08 14.24 6.20
C ILE A 305 50.70 14.38 6.84
N GLN A 306 50.43 15.50 7.52
CA GLN A 306 49.12 15.75 8.12
C GLN A 306 48.01 15.71 7.05
N GLN A 307 48.19 16.41 5.93
CA GLN A 307 47.22 16.39 4.83
C GLN A 307 47.04 15.00 4.22
N LEU A 308 48.12 14.23 4.09
CA LEU A 308 48.05 12.86 3.61
C LEU A 308 47.25 11.97 4.57
N LEU A 309 47.50 12.08 5.88
CA LEU A 309 46.76 11.36 6.92
C LEU A 309 45.28 11.74 6.92
N ASP A 310 44.97 13.03 6.82
CA ASP A 310 43.58 13.52 6.82
C ASP A 310 42.81 12.98 5.60
N LYS A 311 43.39 13.07 4.40
CA LYS A 311 42.82 12.51 3.17
C LYS A 311 42.65 10.99 3.24
N HIS A 312 43.61 10.30 3.85
CA HIS A 312 43.54 8.85 4.06
C HIS A 312 42.37 8.49 4.98
N LYS A 313 42.27 9.15 6.13
CA LYS A 313 41.18 8.95 7.09
C LYS A 313 39.82 9.25 6.48
N GLU A 314 39.67 10.41 5.84
CA GLU A 314 38.42 10.83 5.19
C GLU A 314 37.94 9.77 4.18
N TYR A 315 38.84 9.33 3.31
CA TYR A 315 38.50 8.34 2.28
C TYR A 315 38.09 6.98 2.88
N PHE A 316 38.87 6.43 3.81
CA PHE A 316 38.58 5.10 4.36
C PHE A 316 37.44 5.09 5.37
N GLN A 317 37.20 6.20 6.07
CA GLN A 317 35.97 6.39 6.85
C GLN A 317 34.74 6.45 5.94
N GLY A 318 34.86 7.08 4.76
CA GLY A 318 33.83 7.05 3.72
C GLY A 318 33.54 5.64 3.23
N LEU A 319 34.58 4.86 2.92
CA LEU A 319 34.44 3.45 2.49
C LEU A 319 33.78 2.59 3.58
N GLU A 320 34.19 2.73 4.85
CA GLU A 320 33.57 2.02 5.97
C GLU A 320 32.09 2.40 6.14
N SER A 321 31.76 3.69 6.00
CA SER A 321 30.37 4.16 6.05
C SER A 321 29.51 3.55 4.93
N HIS A 322 30.04 3.47 3.71
CA HIS A 322 29.37 2.80 2.59
C HIS A 322 29.22 1.29 2.79
N MET A 323 30.21 0.62 3.39
CA MET A 323 30.11 -0.79 3.77
C MET A 323 28.95 -1.03 4.76
N ILE A 324 28.82 -0.18 5.78
CA ILE A 324 27.72 -0.24 6.76
C ILE A 324 26.36 0.00 6.11
N LEU A 325 26.26 1.01 5.22
CA LEU A 325 25.02 1.28 4.47
C LEU A 325 24.60 0.07 3.63
N THR A 326 25.55 -0.52 2.90
CA THR A 326 25.31 -1.67 2.02
C THR A 326 24.86 -2.89 2.82
N GLU A 327 25.52 -3.19 3.95
CA GLU A 327 25.11 -4.26 4.87
C GLU A 327 23.71 -4.01 5.47
N THR A 328 23.41 -2.74 5.81
CA THR A 328 22.09 -2.37 6.34
C THR A 328 20.98 -2.57 5.31
N LEU A 329 21.24 -2.24 4.05
CA LEU A 329 20.30 -2.49 2.94
C LEU A 329 20.16 -3.98 2.67
N PHE A 330 21.28 -4.73 2.68
CA PHE A 330 21.27 -6.19 2.49
C PHE A 330 20.38 -6.89 3.52
N ARG A 331 20.48 -6.52 4.80
CA ARG A 331 19.63 -7.07 5.87
C ARG A 331 18.14 -6.87 5.63
N LYS A 332 17.74 -5.82 4.92
CA LYS A 332 16.33 -5.56 4.58
C LYS A 332 15.85 -6.44 3.43
N ILE A 333 16.76 -6.91 2.56
CA ILE A 333 16.42 -7.69 1.38
C ILE A 333 16.73 -9.19 1.50
N ILE A 334 17.48 -9.60 2.52
CA ILE A 334 18.00 -10.97 2.67
C ILE A 334 16.91 -12.05 2.63
N SER A 335 15.69 -11.75 3.07
CA SER A 335 14.56 -12.68 3.04
C SER A 335 14.07 -13.03 1.63
N PHE A 336 14.44 -12.23 0.62
CA PHE A 336 14.08 -12.43 -0.78
C PHE A 336 15.26 -12.29 -1.75
N ALA A 337 16.49 -12.27 -1.23
CA ALA A 337 17.71 -12.28 -2.03
C ALA A 337 18.02 -13.71 -2.51
N VAL A 338 18.49 -13.86 -3.74
CA VAL A 338 18.89 -15.18 -4.25
C VAL A 338 20.27 -15.58 -3.73
N LEU A 339 20.59 -16.88 -3.78
CA LEU A 339 21.84 -17.43 -3.24
C LEU A 339 23.08 -16.72 -3.81
N GLN A 340 23.08 -16.45 -5.12
CA GLN A 340 24.22 -15.79 -5.78
C GLN A 340 24.41 -14.35 -5.34
N GLU A 341 23.33 -13.59 -5.08
CA GLU A 341 23.41 -12.24 -4.51
C GLU A 341 24.02 -12.27 -3.12
N THR A 342 23.62 -13.26 -2.30
CA THR A 342 24.16 -13.44 -0.96
C THR A 342 25.66 -13.78 -0.97
N GLN A 343 26.09 -14.59 -1.94
CA GLN A 343 27.50 -14.92 -2.12
C GLN A 343 28.32 -13.69 -2.55
N ASN A 344 27.85 -12.97 -3.58
CA ASN A 344 28.49 -11.75 -4.07
C ASN A 344 28.61 -10.69 -2.96
N HIS A 345 27.54 -10.51 -2.17
CA HIS A 345 27.55 -9.63 -1.00
C HIS A 345 28.65 -10.02 -0.01
N THR A 346 28.67 -11.29 0.39
CA THR A 346 29.62 -11.81 1.40
C THR A 346 31.06 -11.64 0.94
N GLU A 347 31.33 -11.92 -0.35
CA GLU A 347 32.66 -11.73 -0.94
C GLU A 347 33.08 -10.27 -0.93
N LEU A 348 32.23 -9.35 -1.39
CA LEU A 348 32.55 -7.92 -1.44
C LEU A 348 32.77 -7.34 -0.04
N MET A 349 31.95 -7.73 0.94
CA MET A 349 32.13 -7.33 2.35
C MET A 349 33.47 -7.83 2.92
N ALA A 350 33.87 -9.06 2.60
CA ALA A 350 35.15 -9.61 3.03
C ALA A 350 36.33 -8.86 2.41
N GLN A 351 36.25 -8.52 1.12
CA GLN A 351 37.27 -7.72 0.44
C GLN A 351 37.37 -6.30 1.03
N ALA A 352 36.22 -5.64 1.26
CA ALA A 352 36.17 -4.32 1.90
C ALA A 352 36.80 -4.34 3.30
N SER A 353 36.46 -5.34 4.13
CA SER A 353 37.08 -5.53 5.45
C SER A 353 38.60 -5.72 5.36
N ALA A 354 39.09 -6.48 4.37
CA ALA A 354 40.52 -6.69 4.17
C ALA A 354 41.25 -5.39 3.77
N VAL A 355 40.65 -4.57 2.92
CA VAL A 355 41.18 -3.25 2.54
C VAL A 355 41.18 -2.30 3.74
N LEU A 356 40.07 -2.20 4.48
CA LEU A 356 39.99 -1.37 5.69
C LEU A 356 41.03 -1.75 6.74
N LYS A 357 41.30 -3.06 6.93
CA LYS A 357 42.37 -3.53 7.83
C LYS A 357 43.75 -3.08 7.37
N ARG A 358 44.05 -3.10 6.07
CA ARG A 358 45.32 -2.58 5.52
C ARG A 358 45.40 -1.06 5.67
N ALA A 359 44.32 -0.37 5.34
CA ALA A 359 44.22 1.08 5.48
C ALA A 359 44.39 1.54 6.92
N HIS A 360 43.84 0.82 7.89
CA HIS A 360 44.03 1.13 9.29
C HIS A 360 45.51 1.06 9.70
N LYS A 361 46.21 -0.03 9.34
CA LYS A 361 47.67 -0.15 9.58
C LYS A 361 48.44 1.01 8.97
N ARG A 362 48.12 1.36 7.72
CA ARG A 362 48.75 2.48 7.02
C ARG A 362 48.46 3.84 7.68
N GLY A 363 47.24 4.04 8.19
CA GLY A 363 46.88 5.23 8.95
C GLY A 363 47.71 5.37 10.23
N VAL A 364 47.90 4.27 10.97
CA VAL A 364 48.76 4.22 12.17
C VAL A 364 50.22 4.53 11.82
N GLU A 365 50.75 4.03 10.70
CA GLU A 365 52.10 4.39 10.23
C GLU A 365 52.25 5.89 9.97
N LEU A 366 51.26 6.51 9.32
CA LEU A 366 51.26 7.95 9.03
C LEU A 366 51.16 8.79 10.31
N GLU A 367 50.35 8.37 11.28
CA GLU A 367 50.28 8.98 12.61
C GLU A 367 51.63 8.92 13.33
N TYR A 368 52.27 7.75 13.33
CA TYR A 368 53.59 7.57 13.95
C TYR A 368 54.66 8.46 13.31
N ILE A 369 54.67 8.60 11.98
CA ILE A 369 55.60 9.49 11.27
C ILE A 369 55.34 10.94 11.64
N LEU A 370 54.08 11.36 11.69
CA LEU A 370 53.69 12.73 12.06
C LEU A 370 54.10 13.06 13.50
N GLU A 371 53.91 12.13 14.42
CA GLU A 371 54.31 12.25 15.82
C GLU A 371 55.84 12.35 15.95
N THR A 372 56.57 11.44 15.30
CA THR A 372 58.05 11.45 15.27
C THR A 372 58.59 12.77 14.69
N TRP A 373 58.02 13.26 13.58
CA TRP A 373 58.40 14.55 12.99
C TRP A 373 58.11 15.71 13.95
N SER A 374 56.95 15.69 14.62
CA SER A 374 56.56 16.72 15.58
C SER A 374 57.52 16.79 16.77
N HIS A 375 57.93 15.64 17.31
CA HIS A 375 58.93 15.57 18.37
C HIS A 375 60.29 16.07 17.89
N LEU A 376 60.74 15.61 16.71
CA LEU A 376 62.00 16.04 16.11
C LEU A 376 62.07 17.56 15.94
N ASP A 377 61.01 18.16 15.38
CA ASP A 377 60.91 19.60 15.16
C ASP A 377 60.95 20.38 16.50
N GLN A 378 60.24 19.91 17.51
CA GLN A 378 60.23 20.52 18.84
C GLN A 378 61.59 20.43 19.53
N ASP A 379 62.20 19.25 19.51
CA ASP A 379 63.48 18.98 20.17
C ASP A 379 64.62 19.73 19.49
N HIS A 380 64.61 19.80 18.16
CA HIS A 380 65.55 20.59 17.40
C HIS A 380 65.39 22.10 17.66
N ARG A 381 64.16 22.62 17.74
CA ARG A 381 63.93 24.03 18.12
C ARG A 381 64.48 24.35 19.51
N GLU A 382 64.27 23.45 20.47
CA GLU A 382 64.80 23.63 21.83
C GLU A 382 66.33 23.61 21.83
N LEU A 383 66.98 22.65 21.16
CA LEU A 383 68.44 22.61 21.01
C LEU A 383 68.98 23.88 20.35
N ARG A 384 68.32 24.37 19.30
CA ARG A 384 68.70 25.62 18.62
C ARG A 384 68.63 26.81 19.57
N ARG A 385 67.53 26.95 20.32
CA ARG A 385 67.35 28.03 21.30
C ARG A 385 68.43 28.00 22.39
N GLN A 386 68.81 26.81 22.86
CA GLN A 386 69.89 26.65 23.83
C GLN A 386 71.24 27.02 23.23
N LEU A 387 71.50 26.63 21.98
CA LEU A 387 72.72 27.02 21.27
C LEU A 387 72.82 28.53 21.08
N GLU A 388 71.72 29.19 20.71
CA GLU A 388 71.62 30.66 20.60
C GLU A 388 71.87 31.37 21.96
N MET A 389 71.38 30.79 23.07
CA MET A 389 71.67 31.29 24.42
C MET A 389 73.16 31.18 24.75
N VAL A 390 73.77 30.03 24.45
CA VAL A 390 75.21 29.82 24.65
C VAL A 390 76.01 30.79 23.78
N GLU A 391 75.66 30.95 22.50
CA GLU A 391 76.34 31.85 21.56
C GLU A 391 76.26 33.31 21.99
N SER A 392 75.08 33.78 22.41
CA SER A 392 74.88 35.15 22.91
C SER A 392 75.59 35.44 24.24
N SER A 393 75.89 34.40 25.02
CA SER A 393 76.63 34.51 26.28
C SER A 393 78.16 34.58 26.07
N ILE A 394 78.65 34.34 24.85
CA ILE A 394 80.09 34.44 24.53
C ILE A 394 80.47 35.93 24.40
N PRO A 395 81.47 36.43 25.16
CA PRO A 395 81.91 37.82 25.04
C PRO A 395 82.37 38.17 23.62
N SER A 396 81.79 39.22 23.02
CA SER A 396 82.04 39.63 21.63
C SER A 396 83.35 40.41 21.42
N VAL A 397 83.93 40.96 22.49
CA VAL A 397 85.19 41.73 22.45
C VAL A 397 86.37 40.82 22.81
N GLY A 398 87.38 40.81 21.95
CA GLY A 398 88.62 40.05 22.15
C GLY A 398 89.45 40.55 23.34
N LEU A 399 90.32 39.68 23.85
CA LEU A 399 91.17 39.95 25.01
C LEU A 399 92.16 41.10 24.72
N VAL A 400 91.86 42.32 25.17
CA VAL A 400 92.80 43.45 25.14
C VAL A 400 92.89 44.02 26.56
N GLU A 401 94.07 43.88 27.16
CA GLU A 401 94.42 44.34 28.52
C GLU A 401 93.36 44.03 29.60
N GLU A 402 92.97 42.75 29.72
CA GLU A 402 92.13 42.30 30.83
C GLU A 402 92.96 42.02 32.09
N SER A 403 92.45 42.42 33.26
CA SER A 403 93.06 42.09 34.57
C SER A 403 92.96 40.61 34.88
N GLU A 404 93.79 40.12 35.81
CA GLU A 404 93.76 38.72 36.28
C GLU A 404 92.37 38.30 36.77
N ASP A 405 91.69 39.18 37.52
CA ASP A 405 90.31 38.95 37.98
C ASP A 405 89.32 38.74 36.82
N ARG A 406 89.45 39.52 35.74
CA ARG A 406 88.59 39.37 34.54
C ARG A 406 88.87 38.08 33.78
N LEU A 407 90.11 37.60 33.77
CA LEU A 407 90.46 36.30 33.19
C LEU A 407 89.84 35.14 33.99
N ILE A 408 89.84 35.23 35.34
CA ILE A 408 89.20 34.25 36.22
C ILE A 408 87.68 34.20 35.99
N ASP A 409 87.03 35.37 35.85
CA ASP A 409 85.60 35.46 35.55
C ASP A 409 85.28 34.83 34.19
N ARG A 410 86.10 35.07 33.16
CA ARG A 410 85.94 34.46 31.83
C ARG A 410 86.12 32.95 31.86
N ILE A 411 87.12 32.44 32.57
CA ILE A 411 87.33 30.99 32.72
C ILE A 411 86.10 30.35 33.38
N THR A 412 85.58 30.96 34.44
CA THR A 412 84.38 30.49 35.15
C THR A 412 83.16 30.48 34.23
N LEU A 413 82.96 31.55 33.45
CA LEU A 413 81.91 31.62 32.44
C LEU A 413 82.04 30.50 31.40
N TYR A 414 83.22 30.28 30.82
CA TYR A 414 83.42 29.23 29.83
C TYR A 414 83.25 27.81 30.40
N GLN A 415 83.64 27.58 31.66
CA GLN A 415 83.37 26.32 32.35
C GLN A 415 81.88 26.08 32.57
N HIS A 416 81.13 27.14 32.90
CA HIS A 416 79.68 27.10 33.01
C HIS A 416 79.00 26.81 31.66
N LEU A 417 79.39 27.53 30.59
CA LEU A 417 78.88 27.29 29.24
C LEU A 417 79.20 25.88 28.73
N LYS A 418 80.41 25.37 29.01
CA LYS A 418 80.79 23.99 28.68
C LYS A 418 79.93 22.96 29.43
N SER A 419 79.64 23.20 30.71
CA SER A 419 78.79 22.31 31.50
C SER A 419 77.35 22.31 30.98
N SER A 420 76.82 23.49 30.62
CA SER A 420 75.50 23.64 29.98
C SER A 420 75.43 22.89 28.64
N LEU A 421 76.45 23.00 27.77
CA LEU A 421 76.50 22.24 26.51
C LEU A 421 76.51 20.71 26.74
N ASN A 422 77.23 20.23 27.75
CA ASN A 422 77.26 18.80 28.08
C ASN A 422 75.91 18.28 28.57
N GLU A 423 75.12 19.11 29.26
CA GLU A 423 73.78 18.75 29.74
C GLU A 423 72.81 18.42 28.59
N TYR A 424 72.94 19.10 27.45
CA TYR A 424 72.10 18.90 26.27
C TYR A 424 72.61 17.80 25.31
N GLN A 425 73.78 17.21 25.57
CA GLN A 425 74.37 16.18 24.71
C GLN A 425 73.47 14.94 24.52
N PRO A 426 72.78 14.38 25.53
CA PRO A 426 71.85 13.27 25.33
C PRO A 426 70.68 13.62 24.39
N LYS A 427 70.19 14.86 24.47
CA LYS A 427 69.09 15.36 23.64
C LYS A 427 69.49 15.49 22.17
N LEU A 428 70.73 15.91 21.90
CA LEU A 428 71.30 15.91 20.55
C LEU A 428 71.33 14.50 19.94
N TYR A 429 71.77 13.48 20.71
CA TYR A 429 71.76 12.10 20.24
C TYR A 429 70.35 11.60 19.92
N GLN A 430 69.36 11.96 20.73
CA GLN A 430 67.96 11.63 20.50
C GLN A 430 67.45 12.23 19.18
N VAL A 431 67.66 13.53 18.95
CA VAL A 431 67.28 14.22 17.70
C VAL A 431 67.91 13.56 16.47
N LEU A 432 69.17 13.12 16.57
CA LEU A 432 69.85 12.41 15.48
C LEU A 432 69.29 11.00 15.24
N ASP A 433 68.81 10.31 16.28
CA ASP A 433 68.18 8.99 16.14
C ASP A 433 66.78 9.12 15.52
N ASP A 434 65.97 10.05 16.03
CA ASP A 434 64.63 10.35 15.51
C ASP A 434 64.69 10.81 14.05
N GLY A 435 65.68 11.63 13.69
CA GLY A 435 65.94 12.03 12.31
C GLY A 435 66.27 10.86 11.38
N LYS A 436 67.06 9.88 11.84
CA LYS A 436 67.35 8.66 11.07
C LYS A 436 66.11 7.78 10.90
N ARG A 437 65.33 7.59 11.97
CA ARG A 437 64.07 6.84 11.92
C ARG A 437 63.12 7.44 10.88
N LEU A 438 62.97 8.77 10.90
CA LEU A 438 62.15 9.49 9.93
C LEU A 438 62.64 9.32 8.48
N LEU A 439 63.96 9.38 8.25
CA LEU A 439 64.59 9.13 6.93
C LEU A 439 64.38 7.70 6.41
N MET A 440 64.26 6.72 7.30
CA MET A 440 63.96 5.34 6.92
C MET A 440 62.48 5.16 6.55
N SER A 441 61.58 5.96 7.15
CA SER A 441 60.13 5.88 6.94
C SER A 441 59.61 6.70 5.76
N VAL A 442 60.35 7.73 5.31
CA VAL A 442 59.92 8.72 4.31
C VAL A 442 60.98 8.92 3.22
N ILE A 443 60.55 9.02 1.95
CA ILE A 443 61.39 9.56 0.87
C ILE A 443 61.23 11.09 0.87
N PHE A 444 62.34 11.77 1.09
CA PHE A 444 62.41 13.21 0.96
C PHE A 444 62.60 13.65 -0.50
N GLN A 445 61.78 14.60 -0.98
CA GLN A 445 62.04 15.24 -2.27
C GLN A 445 63.28 16.13 -2.16
N ARG A 446 64.31 15.79 -2.96
CA ARG A 446 65.61 16.46 -2.94
C ARG A 446 65.46 17.97 -3.18
N GLY A 447 65.90 18.78 -2.21
CA GLY A 447 65.95 20.24 -2.33
C GLY A 447 64.72 21.01 -1.80
N ARG A 448 63.74 20.35 -1.17
CA ARG A 448 62.54 21.02 -0.59
C ARG A 448 62.23 20.65 0.87
N CYS A 449 63.10 19.91 1.55
CA CYS A 449 62.86 19.51 2.94
C CYS A 449 62.91 20.71 3.88
N GLN A 450 61.87 20.90 4.69
CA GLN A 450 61.84 21.93 5.73
C GLN A 450 62.67 21.56 6.97
N ILE A 451 62.97 20.28 7.17
CA ILE A 451 64.01 19.86 8.11
C ILE A 451 65.34 20.33 7.52
N HIS A 452 66.00 21.25 8.24
CA HIS A 452 67.29 21.82 7.82
C HIS A 452 68.23 20.70 7.33
N PRO A 453 68.89 20.87 6.15
CA PRO A 453 69.89 19.93 5.65
C PRO A 453 70.98 19.58 6.68
N GLU A 454 71.21 20.46 7.67
CA GLU A 454 72.16 20.30 8.77
C GLU A 454 71.82 19.15 9.73
N ILE A 455 70.54 18.81 9.92
CA ILE A 455 70.14 17.64 10.75
C ILE A 455 70.31 16.34 9.96
N ILE A 456 70.05 16.40 8.64
CA ILE A 456 70.10 15.26 7.72
C ILE A 456 71.56 14.89 7.36
N CYS A 457 72.45 15.89 7.28
CA CYS A 457 73.88 15.69 7.04
C CYS A 457 74.63 15.35 8.33
N SER A 458 74.38 14.14 8.86
CA SER A 458 75.07 13.57 10.03
C SER A 458 76.60 13.45 9.90
N GLU A 459 77.19 13.78 8.74
CA GLU A 459 78.64 13.74 8.54
C GLU A 459 79.37 14.93 9.15
N HIS A 460 78.76 16.12 9.21
CA HIS A 460 79.45 17.32 9.73
C HIS A 460 79.74 17.25 11.24
N TRP A 461 78.92 16.53 12.01
CA TRP A 461 79.12 16.40 13.46
C TRP A 461 80.00 15.20 13.83
N LYS A 462 80.02 14.14 13.00
CA LYS A 462 80.86 12.94 13.21
C LYS A 462 82.32 13.16 12.80
N SER A 463 82.61 14.11 11.90
CA SER A 463 83.97 14.47 11.51
C SER A 463 84.59 15.56 12.40
N ALA A 464 84.19 15.66 13.66
CA ALA A 464 84.96 16.36 14.69
C ALA A 464 85.79 15.36 15.51
N PRO A 465 86.92 14.82 14.97
CA PRO A 465 87.87 14.09 15.78
C PRO A 465 88.56 15.11 16.69
N SER A 466 88.12 15.16 17.94
CA SER A 466 88.71 15.99 18.99
C SER A 466 88.59 17.50 18.75
N ILE A 467 88.22 18.20 19.80
CA ILE A 467 88.36 19.65 19.93
C ILE A 467 89.87 19.97 19.96
N LYS A 468 90.56 19.86 18.81
CA LYS A 468 91.95 20.28 18.64
C LYS A 468 92.33 20.86 17.27
N GLU A 469 91.65 20.60 16.15
CA GLU A 469 92.20 21.01 14.84
C GLU A 469 91.18 21.52 13.78
N SER A 470 90.19 22.32 14.15
CA SER A 470 89.29 22.97 13.16
C SER A 470 88.94 24.41 13.51
N GLY A 471 89.96 25.23 13.75
CA GLY A 471 89.82 26.67 14.00
C GLY A 471 89.52 27.55 12.77
N HIS A 472 88.99 27.03 11.65
CA HIS A 472 89.04 27.77 10.37
C HIS A 472 87.72 28.09 9.65
N SER A 473 86.53 27.68 10.13
CA SER A 473 85.26 28.05 9.45
C SER A 473 84.15 28.63 10.32
N CYS A 474 84.44 29.06 11.55
CA CYS A 474 83.47 29.82 12.36
C CYS A 474 84.17 31.02 13.03
N PRO A 475 83.74 32.28 12.78
CA PRO A 475 84.32 33.46 13.41
C PRO A 475 84.25 33.42 14.95
N ALA A 476 83.24 32.74 15.50
CA ALA A 476 83.04 32.58 16.95
C ALA A 476 84.07 31.66 17.63
N LEU A 477 84.76 30.77 16.89
CA LEU A 477 85.76 29.85 17.45
C LEU A 477 87.21 30.38 17.38
N ARG A 478 87.46 31.55 16.74
CA ARG A 478 88.80 32.19 16.74
C ARG A 478 89.20 32.76 18.09
N ALA A 479 88.24 33.11 18.95
CA ALA A 479 88.55 33.80 20.22
C ALA A 479 89.00 32.85 21.35
N VAL A 480 88.85 31.53 21.19
CA VAL A 480 89.13 30.53 22.24
C VAL A 480 90.34 29.65 21.91
N THR A 481 90.85 29.67 20.68
CA THR A 481 92.00 28.83 20.26
C THR A 481 93.35 29.56 20.19
N HIS A 482 93.36 30.88 20.36
CA HIS A 482 94.60 31.66 20.53
C HIS A 482 94.53 32.54 21.78
N ARG A 483 94.58 31.91 22.96
CA ARG A 483 95.37 32.37 24.11
C ARG A 483 95.57 31.24 25.11
#